data_AF-A0A453RKZ3-F1
#
_entry.id   AF-A0A453RKZ3-F1
#
_cell.length_a   1.000
_cell.length_b   1.000
_cell.length_c   1.000
_cell.angle_alpha   90.00
_cell.angle_beta   90.00
_cell.angle_gamma   90.00
#
_symmetry.space_group_name_H-M   'P 1'
#
loop_
_entity.id
_entity.type
_entity.pdbx_description
1 polymer ?
#
loop_
_entity_poly.entity_id
_entity_poly.type
_entity_poly.pdbx_seq_one_letter_code
_entity_poly.pdbx_strand_id
1 'polypeptide(L)'
;MQCRTCQKWRVVPSKLKYEQIRENIIQVPFSCKYVHGWKPQVTCHDPTDISEDNGMAWAIDIPCIPQTPLGWERNITLRSEQGTRFADVYYISPAGRKVRSMKDVERYLEDNPDYAARL
;
A
#
# COMPACT_ATOMS: atom_id res chain seq x y z
N MET A 1 8.29 2.62 -4.67
CA MET A 1 7.77 3.99 -4.92
C MET A 1 8.67 4.70 -5.93
N GLN A 2 8.10 5.38 -6.92
CA GLN A 2 8.86 6.09 -7.94
C GLN A 2 9.11 7.55 -7.54
N CYS A 3 10.37 8.00 -7.59
CA CYS A 3 10.75 9.37 -7.25
C CYS A 3 10.28 10.35 -8.33
N ARG A 4 9.52 11.40 -7.97
CA ARG A 4 9.07 12.44 -8.92
C ARG A 4 10.22 13.20 -9.61
N THR A 5 11.39 13.29 -8.97
CA THR A 5 12.53 14.06 -9.49
C THR A 5 13.38 13.28 -10.49
N CYS A 6 13.81 12.05 -10.14
CA CYS A 6 14.72 11.26 -10.96
C CYS A 6 14.06 10.05 -11.63
N GLN A 7 12.77 9.81 -11.39
CA GLN A 7 11.97 8.69 -11.92
C GLN A 7 12.48 7.29 -11.54
N LYS A 8 13.49 7.19 -10.65
CA LYS A 8 14.01 5.92 -10.14
C LYS A 8 13.09 5.34 -9.07
N TRP A 9 13.01 4.01 -9.05
CA TRP A 9 12.24 3.27 -8.06
C TRP A 9 13.05 3.11 -6.76
N ARG A 10 12.33 3.25 -5.65
CA ARG A 10 12.86 3.12 -4.28
C ARG A 10 12.03 2.12 -3.49
N VAL A 11 12.71 1.24 -2.76
CA VAL A 11 12.07 0.27 -1.86
C VAL A 11 11.61 0.99 -0.59
N VAL A 12 10.35 0.77 -0.22
CA VAL A 12 9.79 1.27 1.04
C VAL A 12 9.89 0.15 2.08
N PRO A 13 10.35 0.43 3.31
CA PRO A 13 10.77 -0.62 4.25
C PRO A 13 9.62 -1.42 4.87
N SER A 14 8.38 -0.94 4.78
CA SER A 14 7.21 -1.62 5.33
C SER A 14 5.91 -1.21 4.63
N LYS A 15 4.87 -2.06 4.76
CA LYS A 15 3.51 -1.76 4.29
C LYS A 15 2.97 -0.48 4.92
N LEU A 16 3.12 -0.31 6.24
CA LEU A 16 2.69 0.89 6.95
C LEU A 16 3.31 2.17 6.37
N LYS A 17 4.64 2.15 6.12
CA LYS A 17 5.32 3.31 5.54
C LYS A 17 4.84 3.59 4.11
N TYR A 18 4.54 2.54 3.34
CA TYR A 18 3.97 2.67 2.01
C TYR A 18 2.59 3.32 2.06
N GLU A 19 1.71 2.90 2.97
CA GLU A 19 0.37 3.48 3.13
C GLU A 19 0.43 4.96 3.54
N GLN A 20 1.31 5.33 4.47
CA GLN A 20 1.55 6.73 4.87
C GLN A 20 1.92 7.62 3.67
N ILE A 21 2.76 7.10 2.77
CA ILE A 21 3.19 7.83 1.57
C ILE A 21 2.06 7.87 0.54
N ARG A 22 1.35 6.75 0.29
CA ARG A 22 0.31 6.67 -0.75
C ARG A 22 -0.90 7.57 -0.43
N GLU A 23 -1.25 7.71 0.85
CA GLU A 23 -2.42 8.45 1.31
C GLU A 23 -2.35 9.92 0.90
N ASN A 24 -1.14 10.47 0.82
CA ASN A 24 -0.91 11.88 0.52
C ASN A 24 -0.12 12.10 -0.77
N ILE A 25 -0.03 11.09 -1.65
CA ILE A 25 0.91 11.09 -2.78
C ILE A 25 0.64 12.19 -3.81
N ILE A 26 -0.61 12.67 -3.92
CA ILE A 26 -0.98 13.77 -4.82
C ILE A 26 -0.47 15.11 -4.29
N GLN A 27 -0.67 15.36 -2.99
CA GLN A 27 -0.30 16.60 -2.31
C GLN A 27 1.19 16.64 -2.03
N VAL A 28 1.76 15.48 -1.69
CA VAL A 28 3.13 15.30 -1.23
C VAL A 28 3.78 14.20 -2.07
N PRO A 29 4.24 14.54 -3.30
CA PRO A 29 4.84 13.57 -4.18
C PRO A 29 6.11 12.96 -3.59
N PHE A 30 6.27 11.65 -3.79
CA PHE A 30 7.42 10.92 -3.30
C PHE A 30 8.72 11.39 -3.98
N SER A 31 9.77 11.58 -3.18
CA SER A 31 11.11 11.89 -3.66
C SER A 31 12.18 11.12 -2.88
N CYS A 32 13.41 11.04 -3.41
CA CYS A 32 14.52 10.38 -2.71
C CYS A 32 14.81 10.99 -1.32
N LYS A 33 14.39 12.23 -1.05
CA LYS A 33 14.49 12.84 0.28
C LYS A 33 13.70 12.06 1.35
N TYR A 34 12.57 11.45 0.99
CA TYR A 34 11.80 10.62 1.92
C TYR A 34 12.59 9.39 2.34
N VAL A 35 13.40 8.85 1.43
CA VAL A 35 14.22 7.66 1.67
C VAL A 35 15.25 7.90 2.76
N HIS A 36 15.71 9.15 2.96
CA HIS A 36 16.64 9.49 4.03
C HIS A 36 16.14 9.11 5.42
N GLY A 37 14.83 9.02 5.63
CA GLY A 37 14.24 8.58 6.89
C GLY A 37 14.51 7.11 7.25
N TRP A 38 14.99 6.28 6.31
CA TRP A 38 15.35 4.88 6.57
C TRP A 38 16.63 4.41 5.86
N LYS A 39 17.11 5.13 4.85
CA LYS A 39 18.36 4.87 4.12
C LYS A 39 19.04 6.22 3.79
N PRO A 40 19.75 6.84 4.76
CA PRO A 40 20.26 8.22 4.68
C PRO A 40 21.16 8.53 3.49
N GLN A 41 21.90 7.55 3.00
CA GLN A 41 22.89 7.70 1.93
C GLN A 41 22.27 7.77 0.53
N VAL A 42 20.97 7.48 0.36
CA VAL A 42 20.35 7.44 -0.98
C VAL A 42 20.11 8.84 -1.52
N THR A 43 20.54 9.07 -2.74
CA THR A 43 20.32 10.30 -3.50
C THR A 43 19.62 10.00 -4.83
N CYS A 44 19.31 11.05 -5.58
CA CYS A 44 18.82 10.93 -6.95
C CYS A 44 19.90 10.43 -7.93
N HIS A 45 21.19 10.46 -7.55
CA HIS A 45 22.28 9.99 -8.40
C HIS A 45 22.46 8.47 -8.30
N ASP A 46 22.12 7.88 -7.16
CA ASP A 46 22.21 6.44 -6.96
C ASP A 46 21.30 5.66 -7.92
N PRO A 47 21.69 4.43 -8.31
CA PRO A 47 20.89 3.54 -9.16
C PRO A 47 19.47 3.29 -8.61
N THR A 48 18.56 2.80 -9.47
CA THR A 48 17.23 2.35 -9.04
C THR A 48 17.36 1.17 -8.07
N ASP A 49 16.53 1.09 -7.03
CA ASP A 49 16.56 -0.07 -6.12
C ASP A 49 15.94 -1.31 -6.79
N ILE A 50 15.03 -1.10 -7.75
CA ILE A 50 14.34 -2.15 -8.51
C ILE A 50 14.29 -1.74 -9.99
N SER A 51 14.61 -2.66 -10.89
CA SER A 51 14.50 -2.47 -12.34
C SER A 51 13.18 -3.05 -12.88
N GLU A 52 12.62 -2.43 -13.91
CA GLU A 52 11.32 -2.81 -14.49
C GLU A 52 11.37 -4.13 -15.28
N ASP A 53 12.56 -4.53 -15.73
CA ASP A 53 12.85 -5.71 -16.54
C ASP A 53 13.03 -7.01 -15.75
N ASN A 54 12.86 -6.98 -14.43
CA ASN A 54 13.11 -8.12 -13.56
C ASN A 54 12.02 -9.22 -13.59
N GLY A 55 11.07 -9.15 -14.53
CA GLY A 55 9.96 -10.09 -14.66
C GLY A 55 8.86 -9.92 -13.60
N MET A 56 8.91 -8.87 -12.78
CA MET A 56 7.86 -8.57 -11.80
C MET A 56 6.69 -7.84 -12.46
N ALA A 57 5.46 -8.25 -12.12
CA ALA A 57 4.26 -7.51 -12.50
C ALA A 57 4.13 -6.24 -11.64
N TRP A 58 4.03 -5.09 -12.29
CA TRP A 58 3.88 -3.80 -11.62
C TRP A 58 2.42 -3.41 -11.47
N ALA A 59 2.01 -3.06 -10.25
CA ALA A 59 0.70 -2.48 -9.97
C ALA A 59 0.89 -1.15 -9.25
N ILE A 60 0.36 -0.07 -9.83
CA ILE A 60 0.27 1.22 -9.14
C ILE A 60 -1.11 1.27 -8.49
N ASP A 61 -1.13 1.42 -7.17
CA ASP A 61 -2.38 1.53 -6.40
C ASP A 61 -3.12 2.83 -6.76
N ILE A 62 -4.42 2.87 -6.47
CA ILE A 62 -5.18 4.11 -6.59
C ILE A 62 -4.59 5.12 -5.58
N PRO A 63 -4.30 6.37 -5.99
CA PRO A 63 -3.76 7.36 -5.08
C PRO A 63 -4.77 7.72 -3.99
N CYS A 64 -4.27 8.22 -2.85
CA CYS A 64 -5.09 8.74 -1.75
C CYS A 64 -5.98 7.71 -1.05
N ILE A 65 -5.67 6.41 -1.15
CA ILE A 65 -6.29 5.41 -0.27
C ILE A 65 -5.76 5.64 1.15
N PRO A 66 -6.64 5.79 2.16
CA PRO A 66 -6.24 5.96 3.55
C PRO A 66 -5.40 4.80 4.09
N GLN A 67 -4.68 5.07 5.17
CA GLN A 67 -4.06 4.02 5.97
C GLN A 67 -5.12 3.08 6.57
N THR A 68 -4.77 1.81 6.78
CA THR A 68 -5.66 0.90 7.51
C THR A 68 -5.79 1.33 8.98
N PRO A 69 -6.93 1.02 9.64
CA PRO A 69 -7.05 1.20 11.07
C PRO A 69 -5.98 0.41 11.83
N LEU A 70 -5.68 0.81 13.08
CA LEU A 70 -4.64 0.18 13.87
C LEU A 70 -4.84 -1.34 13.99
N GLY A 71 -3.79 -2.09 13.69
CA GLY A 71 -3.77 -3.56 13.72
C GLY A 71 -4.40 -4.25 12.51
N TRP A 72 -4.94 -3.50 11.55
CA TRP A 72 -5.42 -4.04 10.29
C TRP A 72 -4.32 -4.05 9.23
N GLU A 73 -4.35 -5.05 8.35
CA GLU A 73 -3.46 -5.10 7.19
C GLU A 73 -4.25 -5.02 5.88
N ARG A 74 -3.68 -4.36 4.86
CA ARG A 74 -4.17 -4.44 3.48
C ARG A 74 -3.28 -5.37 2.65
N ASN A 75 -3.92 -6.35 2.02
CA ASN A 75 -3.25 -7.32 1.14
C ASN A 75 -3.80 -7.22 -0.29
N ILE A 76 -2.89 -7.26 -1.27
CA ILE A 76 -3.21 -7.28 -2.70
C ILE A 76 -2.78 -8.65 -3.24
N THR A 77 -3.71 -9.35 -3.87
CA THR A 77 -3.43 -10.62 -4.54
C THR A 77 -3.63 -10.45 -6.04
N LEU A 78 -2.55 -10.66 -6.82
CA LEU A 78 -2.60 -10.63 -8.27
C LEU A 78 -3.46 -11.79 -8.80
N ARG A 79 -4.29 -11.52 -9.81
CA ARG A 79 -5.07 -12.56 -10.49
C ARG A 79 -4.30 -13.07 -11.70
N SER A 80 -4.49 -14.33 -12.06
CA SER A 80 -4.02 -14.84 -13.35
C SER A 80 -4.78 -14.16 -14.50
N GLU A 81 -4.20 -14.20 -15.71
CA GLU A 81 -4.57 -13.39 -16.90
C GLU A 81 -6.02 -13.50 -17.42
N GLN A 82 -6.90 -14.28 -16.78
CA GLN A 82 -8.22 -14.64 -17.32
C GLN A 82 -9.39 -13.81 -16.75
N GLY A 83 -9.19 -12.53 -16.39
CA GLY A 83 -10.24 -11.71 -15.77
C GLY A 83 -10.21 -10.22 -16.12
N THR A 84 -11.33 -9.53 -15.88
CA THR A 84 -11.48 -8.06 -16.05
C THR A 84 -10.83 -7.23 -14.94
N ARG A 85 -10.31 -7.87 -13.89
CA ARG A 85 -9.63 -7.24 -12.75
C ARG A 85 -8.22 -7.80 -12.62
N PHE A 86 -7.25 -6.91 -12.45
CA PHE A 86 -5.83 -7.25 -12.31
C PHE A 86 -5.49 -7.88 -10.95
N ALA A 87 -6.14 -7.41 -9.87
CA ALA A 87 -5.89 -7.89 -8.53
C ALA A 87 -7.18 -7.85 -7.67
N ASP A 88 -7.20 -8.65 -6.61
CA ASP A 88 -8.17 -8.55 -5.53
C ASP A 88 -7.51 -7.88 -4.30
N VAL A 89 -8.27 -7.05 -3.59
CA VAL A 89 -7.82 -6.37 -2.36
C VAL A 89 -8.57 -6.96 -1.17
N TYR A 90 -7.82 -7.27 -0.12
CA TYR A 90 -8.34 -7.80 1.14
C TYR A 90 -7.87 -6.93 2.30
N TYR A 91 -8.73 -6.74 3.29
CA TYR A 91 -8.37 -6.20 4.59
C TYR A 91 -8.38 -7.34 5.61
N ILE A 92 -7.33 -7.44 6.41
CA ILE A 92 -7.19 -8.45 7.46
C ILE A 92 -7.36 -7.75 8.79
N SER A 93 -8.32 -8.20 9.59
CA SER A 93 -8.52 -7.66 10.94
C SER A 93 -7.39 -8.08 11.89
N PRO A 94 -7.25 -7.43 13.05
CA PRO A 94 -6.31 -7.87 14.09
C PRO A 94 -6.56 -9.32 14.54
N ALA A 95 -7.79 -9.80 14.42
CA ALA A 95 -8.18 -11.19 14.71
C ALA A 95 -7.94 -12.17 13.54
N GLY A 96 -7.31 -11.72 12.45
CA GLY A 96 -6.98 -12.54 11.27
C GLY A 96 -8.13 -12.75 10.28
N ARG A 97 -9.29 -12.09 10.47
CA ARG A 97 -10.43 -12.25 9.59
C ARG A 97 -10.22 -11.48 8.28
N LYS A 98 -10.43 -12.17 7.16
CA LYS A 98 -10.42 -11.57 5.82
C LYS A 98 -11.74 -10.85 5.54
N VAL A 99 -11.65 -9.57 5.18
CA VAL A 99 -12.74 -8.69 4.76
C VAL A 99 -12.46 -8.28 3.31
N ARG A 100 -13.44 -8.51 2.42
CA ARG A 100 -13.27 -8.29 0.97
C ARG A 100 -14.43 -7.55 0.31
N SER A 101 -15.43 -7.15 1.09
CA SER A 101 -16.65 -6.50 0.62
C SER A 101 -17.32 -5.70 1.73
N MET A 102 -18.23 -4.80 1.38
CA MET A 102 -19.03 -4.07 2.36
C MET A 102 -19.85 -4.99 3.26
N LYS A 103 -20.40 -6.09 2.70
CA LYS A 103 -21.12 -7.11 3.49
C LYS A 103 -20.22 -7.78 4.54
N ASP A 104 -18.95 -7.97 4.23
CA ASP A 104 -18.00 -8.51 5.22
C ASP A 104 -17.64 -7.48 6.29
N VAL A 105 -17.62 -6.19 5.94
CA VAL A 105 -17.43 -5.08 6.89
C VAL A 105 -18.63 -5.02 7.84
N GLU A 106 -19.84 -5.01 7.32
CA GLU A 106 -21.09 -5.02 8.12
C GLU A 106 -21.08 -6.19 9.11
N ARG A 107 -20.84 -7.42 8.62
CA ARG A 107 -20.77 -8.60 9.48
C ARG A 107 -19.62 -8.52 10.49
N TYR A 108 -18.49 -7.95 10.12
CA TYR A 108 -17.39 -7.74 11.07
C TYR A 108 -17.81 -6.79 12.20
N LEU A 109 -18.50 -5.70 11.89
CA LEU A 109 -18.97 -4.73 12.87
C LEU A 109 -20.07 -5.29 13.78
N GLU A 110 -20.98 -6.10 13.23
CA GLU A 110 -21.98 -6.85 14.02
C GLU A 110 -21.31 -7.79 15.03
N ASP A 111 -20.27 -8.52 14.61
CA ASP A 111 -19.52 -9.44 15.47
C ASP A 111 -18.57 -8.71 16.45
N ASN A 112 -18.32 -7.40 16.26
CA ASN A 112 -17.37 -6.60 17.04
C ASN A 112 -17.96 -5.22 17.38
N PRO A 113 -18.99 -5.15 18.25
CA PRO A 113 -19.73 -3.92 18.53
C PRO A 113 -18.87 -2.78 19.10
N ASP A 114 -17.78 -3.09 19.80
CA ASP A 114 -16.82 -2.09 20.31
C ASP A 114 -16.08 -1.33 19.21
N TYR A 115 -15.95 -1.92 18.01
CA TYR A 115 -15.39 -1.23 16.84
C TYR A 115 -16.43 -0.31 16.19
N ALA A 116 -17.70 -0.73 16.15
CA ALA A 116 -18.80 0.08 15.63
C ALA A 116 -19.03 1.34 16.48
N ALA A 117 -18.88 1.24 17.81
CA ALA A 117 -19.05 2.37 18.73
C ALA A 117 -17.91 3.42 18.67
N ARG A 118 -16.84 3.17 17.91
CA ARG A 118 -15.66 4.05 17.76
C ARG A 118 -15.56 4.72 16.39
N LEU A 119 -16.50 4.42 15.49
CA LEU A 119 -16.68 5.11 14.21
C LEU A 119 -17.65 6.28 14.38
#